data_AF-K1TED7-F1
#
_entry.id   AF-K1TED7-F1
#
_cell.length_a   1.000
_cell.length_b   1.000
_cell.length_c   1.000
_cell.angle_alpha   90.00
_cell.angle_beta   90.00
_cell.angle_gamma   90.00
#
_symmetry.space_group_name_H-M   'P 1'
#
loop_
_entity.id
_entity.type
_entity.pdbx_description
1 polymer ?
#
loop_
_entity_poly.entity_id
_entity_poly.type
_entity_poly.pdbx_seq_one_letter_code
_entity_poly.pdbx_strand_id
1 'polypeptide(L)'
;LGNYTWSAYDEVSNNLSLNWYLTDYWTVRGQFSVNRKYSNGERFIDPLSSKTTASPRDGGHNLGDLYVDNGNNLSWNANAALYYTRSFNKHNLNLSVAWEASSGSSDATSAHYRGFPNGQFHSPNYAAEIYEKPSRTEGTSRMVSTWATGNYTWNDIYLAVFFRSF
;
A
#
# COMPACT_ATOMS: atom_id res chain seq x y z
N LEU A 1 -23.91 -12.59 -25.98
CA LEU A 1 -22.57 -12.05 -25.68
C LEU A 1 -22.33 -12.18 -24.19
N GLY A 2 -21.22 -12.81 -23.79
CA GLY A 2 -20.82 -13.08 -22.40
C GLY A 2 -19.66 -12.21 -21.89
N ASN A 3 -19.50 -10.98 -22.38
CA ASN A 3 -18.47 -10.07 -21.89
C ASN A 3 -18.65 -9.80 -20.39
N TYR A 4 -17.55 -9.79 -19.62
CA TYR A 4 -17.58 -9.38 -18.22
C TYR A 4 -16.31 -8.62 -17.83
N THR A 5 -16.45 -7.79 -16.80
CA THR A 5 -15.33 -7.18 -16.09
C THR A 5 -15.64 -7.32 -14.60
N TRP A 6 -14.71 -7.87 -13.83
CA TRP A 6 -14.82 -7.89 -12.38
C TRP A 6 -13.49 -7.51 -11.73
N SER A 7 -13.57 -6.92 -10.55
CA SER A 7 -12.43 -6.68 -9.68
C SER A 7 -12.84 -6.88 -8.23
N ALA A 8 -11.95 -7.47 -7.43
CA ALA A 8 -12.11 -7.64 -6.01
C ALA A 8 -10.79 -7.32 -5.30
N TYR A 9 -10.88 -6.99 -4.02
CA TYR A 9 -9.69 -6.81 -3.19
C TYR A 9 -9.96 -7.25 -1.76
N ASP A 10 -8.92 -7.78 -1.12
CA ASP A 10 -8.86 -8.09 0.29
C ASP A 10 -7.86 -7.15 0.96
N GLU A 11 -8.25 -6.59 2.10
CA GLU A 11 -7.42 -5.67 2.85
C GLU A 11 -7.38 -6.07 4.32
N VAL A 12 -6.17 -6.17 4.87
CA VAL A 12 -5.93 -6.45 6.29
C VAL A 12 -5.05 -5.34 6.84
N SER A 13 -5.57 -4.66 7.86
CA SER A 13 -4.84 -3.63 8.59
C SER A 13 -4.75 -3.98 10.07
N ASN A 14 -3.62 -3.63 10.69
CA ASN A 14 -3.42 -3.75 12.13
C ASN A 14 -2.70 -2.51 12.65
N ASN A 15 -3.15 -1.99 13.78
CA ASN A 15 -2.56 -0.85 14.47
C ASN A 15 -2.33 -1.24 15.94
N LEU A 16 -1.07 -1.36 16.33
CA LEU A 16 -0.63 -1.63 17.68
C LEU A 16 -0.10 -0.34 18.31
N SER A 17 -0.50 -0.05 19.54
CA SER A 17 0.01 1.09 20.30
C SER A 17 0.39 0.67 21.72
N LEU A 18 1.53 1.16 22.19
CA LEU A 18 2.06 0.98 23.54
C LEU A 18 2.32 2.35 24.15
N ASN A 19 1.79 2.59 25.35
CA ASN A 19 2.12 3.76 26.15
C ASN A 19 2.66 3.27 27.50
N TRP A 20 3.90 3.63 27.81
CA TRP A 20 4.57 3.20 29.03
C TRP A 20 5.08 4.41 29.81
N TYR A 21 4.58 4.56 31.04
CA TYR A 21 5.02 5.56 32.00
C TYR A 21 6.14 4.96 32.86
N LEU A 22 7.39 5.33 32.57
CA LEU A 22 8.56 4.82 33.29
C LEU A 22 8.70 5.47 34.67
N THR A 23 8.44 6.76 34.74
CA THR A 23 8.39 7.56 35.97
C THR A 23 7.33 8.66 35.82
N ASP A 24 7.12 9.47 36.86
CA ASP A 24 6.21 10.63 36.80
C ASP A 24 6.60 11.66 35.72
N TYR A 25 7.83 11.60 35.20
CA TYR A 25 8.37 12.56 34.24
C TYR A 25 8.66 11.95 32.87
N TRP A 26 8.88 10.63 32.78
CA TRP A 26 9.26 9.95 31.54
C TRP A 26 8.12 9.10 31.00
N THR A 27 7.72 9.37 29.76
CA THR A 27 6.74 8.56 29.03
C THR A 27 7.33 8.08 27.73
N VAL A 28 7.21 6.78 27.45
CA VAL A 28 7.52 6.16 26.17
C VAL A 28 6.22 5.86 25.45
N ARG A 29 6.14 6.20 24.17
CA ARG A 29 5.05 5.80 23.28
C ARG A 29 5.63 5.07 22.09
N GLY A 30 5.08 3.91 21.77
CA GLY A 30 5.39 3.15 20.58
C GLY A 30 4.11 2.89 19.80
N GLN A 31 4.17 3.01 18.48
CA GLN A 31 3.08 2.67 17.59
C GLN A 31 3.63 1.89 16.40
N PHE A 32 2.88 0.88 15.97
CA PHE A 32 3.18 0.11 14.78
C PHE A 32 1.90 -0.13 14.01
N SER A 33 1.90 0.20 12.73
CA SER A 33 0.81 -0.09 11.82
C SER A 33 1.31 -0.87 10.61
N VAL A 34 0.47 -1.79 10.14
CA VAL A 34 0.70 -2.53 8.91
C VAL A 34 -0.61 -2.62 8.15
N ASN A 35 -0.53 -2.43 6.85
CA ASN A 35 -1.64 -2.60 5.92
C ASN A 35 -1.19 -3.45 4.75
N ARG A 36 -1.97 -4.48 4.43
CA ARG A 36 -1.75 -5.32 3.25
C ARG A 36 -3.02 -5.39 2.44
N LYS A 37 -2.90 -5.06 1.16
CA LYS A 37 -3.99 -5.10 0.18
C LYS A 37 -3.62 -6.02 -0.97
N TYR A 38 -4.46 -7.00 -1.23
CA TYR A 38 -4.37 -7.86 -2.39
C TYR A 38 -5.56 -7.56 -3.32
N SER A 39 -5.33 -7.33 -4.60
CA SER A 39 -6.36 -6.99 -5.57
C SER A 39 -6.28 -7.89 -6.78
N ASN A 40 -7.41 -8.42 -7.21
CA ASN A 40 -7.54 -9.23 -8.41
C ASN A 40 -8.57 -8.60 -9.34
N GLY A 41 -8.27 -8.57 -10.63
CA GLY A 41 -9.16 -8.13 -11.67
C GLY A 41 -9.11 -9.08 -12.85
N GLU A 42 -10.26 -9.31 -13.46
CA GLU A 42 -10.33 -9.98 -14.75
C GLU A 42 -11.30 -9.25 -15.67
N ARG A 43 -10.95 -9.23 -16.95
CA ARG A 43 -11.80 -8.69 -18.01
C ARG A 43 -11.81 -9.63 -19.19
N PHE A 44 -12.98 -10.16 -19.50
CA PHE A 44 -13.19 -11.09 -20.61
C PHE A 44 -13.99 -10.43 -21.74
N ILE A 45 -13.50 -10.59 -22.96
CA ILE A 45 -14.15 -10.21 -24.21
C ILE A 45 -14.50 -11.49 -24.96
N ASP A 46 -15.79 -11.65 -25.23
CA ASP A 46 -16.37 -12.77 -25.96
C ASP A 46 -15.81 -12.85 -27.39
N PRO A 47 -15.41 -14.03 -27.90
CA PRO A 47 -14.93 -14.22 -29.26
C PRO A 47 -15.91 -13.79 -30.36
N LEU A 48 -17.21 -13.71 -30.06
CA LEU A 48 -18.25 -13.23 -30.99
C LEU A 48 -18.41 -11.69 -30.96
N SER A 49 -17.66 -10.99 -30.11
CA SER A 49 -17.68 -9.53 -30.00
C SER A 49 -16.83 -8.90 -31.10
N SER A 50 -17.28 -7.81 -31.71
CA SER A 50 -16.46 -7.02 -32.66
C SER A 50 -15.33 -6.22 -31.99
N LYS A 51 -15.18 -6.35 -30.67
CA LYS A 51 -14.13 -5.70 -29.85
C LYS A 51 -12.94 -6.63 -29.56
N THR A 52 -12.89 -7.81 -30.16
CA THR A 52 -11.72 -8.70 -30.02
C THR A 52 -10.51 -8.07 -30.68
N THR A 53 -9.34 -8.29 -30.10
CA THR A 53 -8.11 -7.70 -30.63
C THR A 53 -7.63 -8.41 -31.90
N ALA A 54 -8.03 -9.67 -32.11
CA ALA A 54 -7.85 -10.40 -33.37
C ALA A 54 -9.03 -10.15 -34.32
N SER A 55 -8.72 -9.95 -35.61
CA SER A 55 -9.73 -9.81 -36.65
C SER A 55 -10.17 -11.19 -37.15
N PRO A 56 -11.46 -11.39 -37.51
CA PRO A 56 -11.92 -12.60 -38.20
C PRO A 56 -11.15 -12.91 -39.50
N ARG A 57 -10.41 -11.92 -40.03
CA ARG A 57 -9.56 -12.04 -41.23
C ARG A 57 -8.20 -12.71 -40.96
N ASP A 58 -7.78 -12.86 -39.71
CA ASP A 58 -6.50 -13.47 -39.32
C ASP A 58 -6.63 -14.97 -39.01
N GLY A 59 -7.66 -15.65 -39.56
CA GLY A 59 -7.86 -17.09 -39.42
C GLY A 59 -8.83 -17.52 -38.31
N GLY A 60 -9.43 -16.60 -37.55
CA GLY A 60 -10.54 -16.91 -36.62
C GLY A 60 -10.17 -17.76 -35.40
N HIS A 61 -8.93 -18.25 -35.29
CA HIS A 61 -8.47 -19.11 -34.20
C HIS A 61 -8.08 -18.35 -32.92
N ASN A 62 -7.86 -17.02 -33.01
CA ASN A 62 -7.39 -16.19 -31.89
C ASN A 62 -8.48 -15.22 -31.36
N LEU A 63 -9.75 -15.53 -31.62
CA LEU A 63 -10.87 -14.71 -31.17
C LEU A 63 -11.07 -14.84 -29.65
N GLY A 64 -11.47 -13.72 -29.02
CA GLY A 64 -11.68 -13.63 -27.57
C GLY A 64 -10.42 -13.20 -26.82
N ASP A 65 -10.60 -12.35 -25.82
CA ASP A 65 -9.51 -11.78 -25.03
C ASP A 65 -9.81 -11.90 -23.53
N LEU A 66 -8.84 -12.33 -22.74
CA LEU A 66 -8.90 -12.29 -21.29
C LEU A 66 -7.70 -11.50 -20.77
N TYR A 67 -8.00 -10.48 -19.98
CA TYR A 67 -7.02 -9.68 -19.25
C TYR A 67 -7.12 -10.06 -17.78
N VAL A 68 -5.98 -10.40 -17.17
CA VAL A 68 -5.88 -10.75 -15.75
C VAL A 68 -4.89 -9.79 -15.11
N ASP A 69 -5.34 -9.09 -14.06
CA ASP A 69 -4.54 -8.13 -13.31
C ASP A 69 -4.49 -8.54 -11.83
N ASN A 70 -3.29 -8.64 -11.27
CA ASN A 70 -3.06 -8.91 -9.87
C ASN A 70 -2.22 -7.78 -9.25
N GLY A 71 -2.63 -7.30 -8.09
CA GLY A 71 -1.93 -6.28 -7.32
C GLY A 71 -1.70 -6.74 -5.88
N ASN A 72 -0.51 -6.46 -5.36
CA ASN A 72 -0.17 -6.68 -3.96
C ASN A 72 0.53 -5.44 -3.42
N ASN A 73 -0.08 -4.79 -2.43
CA ASN A 73 0.47 -3.64 -1.75
C ASN A 73 0.64 -3.95 -0.26
N LEU A 74 1.84 -3.70 0.26
CA LEU A 74 2.17 -3.84 1.67
C LEU A 74 2.77 -2.52 2.14
N SER A 75 2.17 -1.89 3.14
CA SER A 75 2.72 -0.72 3.79
C SER A 75 2.79 -0.91 5.29
N TRP A 76 3.87 -0.45 5.91
CA TRP A 76 3.99 -0.43 7.36
C TRP A 76 4.57 0.90 7.83
N ASN A 77 4.21 1.29 9.04
CA ASN A 77 4.71 2.47 9.74
C ASN A 77 5.01 2.09 11.19
N ALA A 78 6.16 2.50 11.68
CA ALA A 78 6.59 2.33 13.05
C ALA A 78 6.97 3.70 13.60
N ASN A 79 6.39 4.09 14.72
CA ASN A 79 6.72 5.31 15.43
C ASN A 79 7.14 4.98 16.86
N ALA A 80 8.20 5.62 17.34
CA ALA A 80 8.61 5.57 18.71
C ALA A 80 8.87 7.00 19.19
N ALA A 81 8.36 7.35 20.36
CA ALA A 81 8.53 8.66 20.95
C ALA A 81 8.84 8.54 22.44
N LEU A 82 9.81 9.34 22.88
CA LEU A 82 10.20 9.50 24.27
C LEU A 82 9.85 10.93 24.68
N TYR A 83 9.13 11.04 25.79
CA TYR A 83 8.70 12.31 26.37
C TYR A 83 9.31 12.46 27.75
N TYR A 84 9.79 13.67 28.04
CA TYR A 84 10.20 14.12 29.34
C TYR A 84 9.45 15.39 29.71
N THR A 85 8.58 15.29 30.70
CA THR A 85 7.80 16.41 31.23
C THR A 85 8.13 16.59 32.68
N ARG A 86 8.63 17.77 33.06
CA ARG A 86 8.89 18.11 34.45
C ARG A 86 8.40 19.51 34.77
N SER A 87 7.59 19.59 35.81
CA SER A 87 7.12 20.85 36.40
C SER A 87 7.78 21.06 37.75
N PHE A 88 8.36 22.25 37.95
CA PHE A 88 8.94 22.65 39.23
C PHE A 88 8.61 24.12 39.52
N ASN A 89 7.83 24.35 40.57
CA ASN A 89 7.39 25.68 41.00
C ASN A 89 6.77 26.51 39.84
N LYS A 90 7.51 27.45 39.25
CA LYS A 90 7.08 28.31 38.12
C LYS A 90 7.65 27.91 36.75
N HIS A 91 8.30 26.76 36.66
CA HIS A 91 8.98 26.29 35.46
C HIS A 91 8.30 25.03 34.94
N ASN A 92 8.03 24.98 33.64
CA ASN A 92 7.62 23.75 32.95
C ASN A 92 8.60 23.45 31.82
N LEU A 93 9.10 22.23 31.82
CA LEU A 93 9.98 21.71 30.79
C LEU A 93 9.30 20.51 30.13
N ASN A 94 9.12 20.58 28.81
CA ASN A 94 8.60 19.50 27.98
C ASN A 94 9.60 19.23 26.86
N LEU A 95 10.28 18.10 26.93
CA LEU A 95 11.16 17.62 25.88
C LEU A 95 10.54 16.37 25.26
N SER A 96 10.65 16.23 23.96
CA SER A 96 10.27 15.00 23.27
C SER A 96 11.19 14.74 22.10
N VAL A 97 11.48 13.46 21.90
CA VAL A 97 12.22 12.95 20.74
C VAL A 97 11.40 11.83 20.17
N ALA A 98 11.26 11.81 18.85
CA ALA A 98 10.57 10.74 18.16
C ALA A 98 11.33 10.28 16.93
N TRP A 99 11.05 9.03 16.57
CA TRP A 99 11.56 8.33 15.41
C TRP A 99 10.38 7.74 14.67
N GLU A 100 10.43 7.83 13.35
CA GLU A 100 9.47 7.20 12.47
C GLU A 100 10.21 6.41 11.41
N ALA A 101 9.73 5.21 11.14
CA ALA A 101 10.18 4.38 10.03
C ALA A 101 8.96 3.89 9.28
N SER A 102 9.00 3.94 7.95
CA SER A 102 7.93 3.39 7.14
C SER A 102 8.48 2.75 5.88
N SER A 103 7.71 1.80 5.34
CA SER A 103 7.95 1.28 4.01
C SER A 103 6.64 1.00 3.31
N GLY A 104 6.63 1.20 2.00
CA GLY A 104 5.60 0.73 1.11
C GLY A 104 6.22 -0.11 0.01
N SER A 105 5.65 -1.27 -0.28
CA SER A 105 5.98 -2.09 -1.44
C SER A 105 4.72 -2.39 -2.23
N SER A 106 4.80 -2.22 -3.55
CA SER A 106 3.70 -2.45 -4.47
C SER A 106 4.17 -3.31 -5.63
N ASP A 107 3.45 -4.39 -5.90
CA ASP A 107 3.66 -5.24 -7.06
C ASP A 107 2.37 -5.31 -7.87
N ALA A 108 2.48 -5.21 -9.19
CA ALA A 108 1.39 -5.41 -10.13
C ALA A 108 1.85 -6.39 -11.22
N THR A 109 1.01 -7.38 -11.52
CA THR A 109 1.22 -8.33 -12.63
C THR A 109 0.01 -8.25 -13.55
N SER A 110 0.26 -8.12 -14.85
CA SER A 110 -0.78 -8.12 -15.88
C SER A 110 -0.47 -9.14 -16.95
N ALA A 111 -1.46 -9.93 -17.34
CA ALA A 111 -1.37 -10.96 -18.37
C ALA A 111 -2.52 -10.86 -19.37
N HIS A 112 -2.20 -11.09 -20.65
CA HIS A 112 -3.16 -11.07 -21.75
C HIS A 112 -3.20 -12.42 -22.46
N TYR A 113 -4.35 -13.08 -22.40
CA TYR A 113 -4.64 -14.36 -23.03
C TYR A 113 -5.59 -14.18 -24.22
N ARG A 114 -5.43 -15.00 -25.26
CA ARG A 114 -6.26 -14.99 -26.48
C ARG A 114 -6.62 -16.38 -26.99
N GLY A 115 -7.62 -16.43 -27.87
CA GLY A 115 -8.03 -17.64 -28.59
C GLY A 115 -8.91 -18.54 -27.74
N PHE A 116 -10.03 -18.00 -27.25
CA PHE A 116 -11.00 -18.74 -26.48
C PHE A 116 -12.03 -19.42 -27.40
N PRO A 117 -12.34 -20.72 -27.20
CA PRO A 117 -13.22 -21.47 -28.09
C PRO A 117 -14.68 -21.00 -28.05
N ASN A 118 -15.14 -20.44 -26.94
CA ASN A 118 -16.44 -19.79 -26.81
C ASN A 118 -16.49 -18.84 -25.58
N GLY A 119 -17.57 -18.08 -25.43
CA GLY A 119 -17.76 -17.15 -24.30
C GLY A 119 -18.11 -17.78 -22.95
N GLN A 120 -18.27 -19.11 -22.86
CA GLN A 120 -18.53 -19.83 -21.61
C GLN A 120 -17.24 -20.38 -20.97
N PHE A 121 -16.19 -20.56 -21.75
CA PHE A 121 -14.88 -21.03 -21.30
C PHE A 121 -13.91 -19.86 -21.23
N HIS A 122 -13.94 -19.12 -20.14
CA HIS A 122 -13.16 -17.88 -19.93
C HIS A 122 -12.05 -18.03 -18.88
N SER A 123 -11.67 -19.27 -18.53
CA SER A 123 -10.50 -19.53 -17.69
C SER A 123 -9.22 -19.53 -18.53
N PRO A 124 -8.08 -19.00 -18.03
CA PRO A 124 -6.81 -18.99 -18.75
C PRO A 124 -6.38 -20.34 -19.37
N ASN A 125 -6.82 -21.47 -18.79
CA ASN A 125 -6.54 -22.81 -19.31
C ASN A 125 -7.13 -23.12 -20.68
N TYR A 126 -8.14 -22.35 -21.12
CA TYR A 126 -8.81 -22.53 -22.41
C TYR A 126 -8.32 -21.54 -23.47
N ALA A 127 -7.34 -20.70 -23.13
CA ALA A 127 -6.70 -19.82 -24.09
C ALA A 127 -5.77 -20.62 -25.01
N ALA A 128 -5.82 -20.33 -26.31
CA ALA A 128 -4.90 -20.89 -27.29
C ALA A 128 -3.47 -20.34 -27.10
N GLU A 129 -3.33 -19.09 -26.66
CA GLU A 129 -2.03 -18.46 -26.45
C GLU A 129 -2.03 -17.38 -25.36
N ILE A 130 -0.84 -17.16 -24.80
CA ILE A 130 -0.51 -15.95 -24.06
C ILE A 130 0.01 -14.95 -25.10
N TYR A 131 -0.79 -13.94 -25.42
CA TYR A 131 -0.52 -13.06 -26.55
C TYR A 131 0.70 -12.16 -26.32
N GLU A 132 0.90 -11.71 -25.08
CA GLU A 132 2.05 -10.89 -24.68
C GLU A 132 2.70 -11.47 -23.43
N LYS A 133 4.02 -11.30 -23.33
CA LYS A 133 4.74 -11.67 -22.11
C LYS A 133 4.09 -10.94 -20.92
N PRO A 134 3.70 -11.67 -19.86
CA PRO A 134 3.16 -11.06 -18.66
C PRO A 134 4.08 -9.94 -18.17
N SER A 135 3.50 -8.78 -17.89
CA SER A 135 4.25 -7.65 -17.37
C SER A 135 4.20 -7.66 -15.85
N ARG A 136 5.34 -7.40 -15.21
CA ARG A 136 5.44 -7.22 -13.76
C ARG A 136 6.04 -5.85 -13.48
N THR A 137 5.37 -5.06 -12.65
CA THR A 137 5.86 -3.77 -12.15
C THR A 137 5.99 -3.85 -10.65
N GLU A 138 7.14 -3.43 -10.12
CA GLU A 138 7.48 -3.51 -8.70
C GLU A 138 8.02 -2.16 -8.24
N GLY A 139 7.62 -1.74 -7.05
CA GLY A 139 8.06 -0.50 -6.43
C GLY A 139 8.24 -0.69 -4.95
N THR A 140 9.34 -0.19 -4.39
CA THR A 140 9.57 -0.17 -2.95
C THR A 140 10.07 1.21 -2.52
N SER A 141 9.43 1.80 -1.53
CA SER A 141 9.85 3.02 -0.86
C SER A 141 10.09 2.76 0.62
N ARG A 142 11.08 3.45 1.18
CA ARG A 142 11.46 3.39 2.60
C ARG A 142 11.77 4.79 3.08
N MET A 143 11.28 5.14 4.25
CA MET A 143 11.56 6.41 4.90
C MET A 143 11.94 6.15 6.35
N VAL A 144 12.95 6.88 6.82
CA VAL A 144 13.29 6.97 8.24
C VAL A 144 13.40 8.45 8.57
N SER A 145 12.76 8.90 9.63
CA SER A 145 12.84 10.26 10.12
C SER A 145 13.04 10.27 11.62
N THR A 146 13.65 11.35 12.10
CA THR A 146 13.72 11.65 13.54
C THR A 146 13.43 13.12 13.72
N TRP A 147 12.73 13.45 14.79
CA TRP A 147 12.49 14.82 15.19
C TRP A 147 12.56 14.94 16.70
N ALA A 148 13.03 16.09 17.16
CA ALA A 148 13.11 16.43 18.56
C ALA A 148 12.49 17.81 18.75
N THR A 149 11.74 17.98 19.83
CA THR A 149 11.15 19.26 20.20
C THR A 149 11.35 19.48 21.69
N GLY A 150 11.66 20.72 22.07
CA GLY A 150 11.79 21.11 23.46
C GLY A 150 11.06 22.41 23.70
N ASN A 151 10.23 22.45 24.73
CA ASN A 151 9.53 23.65 25.16
C ASN A 151 9.89 23.89 26.63
N TYR A 152 10.40 25.08 26.91
CA TYR A 152 10.67 25.53 28.27
C TYR A 152 9.89 26.82 28.49
N THR A 153 8.96 26.79 29.45
CA THR A 153 8.21 27.98 29.85
C THR A 153 8.60 28.37 31.25
N TRP A 154 9.01 29.62 31.41
CA TRP A 154 9.14 30.30 32.70
C TRP A 154 8.14 31.44 32.71
N ASN A 155 7.15 31.39 33.59
CA ASN A 155 6.19 32.47 33.76
C ASN A 155 5.47 32.88 32.42
N ASP A 156 5.19 31.91 31.54
CA ASP A 156 4.37 31.99 30.31
C ASP A 156 4.82 32.89 29.11
N ILE A 157 6.12 33.18 28.86
CA ILE A 157 6.49 34.19 27.82
C ILE A 157 7.49 33.76 26.71
N TYR A 158 8.15 32.59 26.72
CA TYR A 158 9.12 32.28 25.64
C TYR A 158 9.03 30.86 25.08
N LEU A 159 8.95 30.77 23.74
CA LEU A 159 8.90 29.54 22.95
C LEU A 159 10.16 29.46 22.07
N ALA A 160 10.98 28.43 22.27
CA ALA A 160 12.09 28.10 21.36
C ALA A 160 11.78 26.78 20.67
N VAL A 161 11.32 26.83 19.41
CA VAL A 161 11.10 25.63 18.61
C VAL A 161 12.40 25.29 17.90
N PHE A 162 13.04 24.19 18.30
CA PHE A 162 14.17 23.63 17.53
C PHE A 162 13.64 22.46 16.70
N PHE A 163 13.73 22.55 15.37
CA PHE A 163 13.34 21.49 14.45
C PHE A 163 14.57 21.02 13.68
N ARG A 164 14.86 19.71 13.73
CA ARG A 164 15.89 19.09 12.88
C ARG A 164 15.31 17.80 12.29
N SER A 165 15.11 17.81 10.98
CA SER A 165 14.86 16.62 10.16
C SER A 165 16.20 16.13 9.62
N PHE A 166 16.42 14.82 9.61
CA PHE A 166 17.49 14.16 8.86
C PHE A 166 16.91 13.40 7.68
#